data_AF-R7UB13-F1
#
_entry.id   AF-R7UB13-F1
#
_cell.length_a   1.000
_cell.length_b   1.000
_cell.length_c   1.000
_cell.angle_alpha   90.00
_cell.angle_beta   90.00
_cell.angle_gamma   90.00
#
_symmetry.space_group_name_H-M   'P 1'
#
loop_
_entity.id
_entity.type
_entity.pdbx_description
1 polymer ?
#
loop_
_entity_poly.entity_id
_entity_poly.type
_entity_poly.pdbx_seq_one_letter_code
_entity_poly.pdbx_strand_id
1 'polypeptide(L)'
;MAKMTWNDEIAGVAQELSDTCVFQHDFEQRCDGKSVGQNIYWSSVQSLNEDTLLDSMKKWHDEIDYFDFEKNSCEKGEVCGHYTQMIWSTNYQVGCGATVCLGYGVIVACNFYPGGNVGTALPFEKASTPCADCTSIFTRKVSSGTKCEDKLCALVTESCVDANIKIKNCIAFSDLCKGESNLPFMTENCAKTCDLC
;
A
#
# COMPACT_ATOMS: atom_id res chain seq x y z
N MET A 1 10.46 -5.09 -7.40
CA MET A 1 9.32 -5.34 -6.49
C MET A 1 9.65 -4.83 -5.12
N ALA A 2 8.89 -3.88 -4.59
CA ALA A 2 9.01 -3.48 -3.19
C ALA A 2 8.56 -4.60 -2.24
N LYS A 3 9.14 -4.63 -1.05
CA LYS A 3 8.65 -5.40 0.08
C LYS A 3 7.51 -4.61 0.72
N MET A 4 6.34 -5.21 0.76
CA MET A 4 5.16 -4.61 1.36
C MET A 4 5.22 -4.66 2.89
N THR A 5 4.76 -3.60 3.53
CA THR A 5 4.68 -3.45 4.99
C THR A 5 3.28 -3.01 5.41
N TRP A 6 2.88 -3.30 6.63
CA TRP A 6 1.59 -2.87 7.16
C TRP A 6 1.60 -1.38 7.53
N ASN A 7 0.52 -0.66 7.25
CA ASN A 7 0.30 0.72 7.67
C ASN A 7 -1.09 0.87 8.32
N ASP A 8 -1.10 1.27 9.60
CA ASP A 8 -2.33 1.39 10.40
C ASP A 8 -3.25 2.53 9.93
N GLU A 9 -2.71 3.61 9.38
CA GLU A 9 -3.53 4.71 8.85
C GLU A 9 -4.30 4.25 7.60
N ILE A 10 -3.61 3.58 6.67
CA ILE A 10 -4.22 3.00 5.48
C ILE A 10 -5.25 1.93 5.84
N ALA A 11 -4.99 1.17 6.91
CA ALA A 11 -5.92 0.17 7.43
C ALA A 11 -7.17 0.80 8.02
N GLY A 12 -7.05 1.93 8.74
CA GLY A 12 -8.18 2.71 9.23
C GLY A 12 -9.11 3.15 8.10
N VAL A 13 -8.54 3.68 7.02
CA VAL A 13 -9.27 4.08 5.79
C VAL A 13 -9.96 2.86 5.15
N ALA A 14 -9.27 1.71 5.06
CA ALA A 14 -9.89 0.49 4.53
C ALA A 14 -11.03 -0.03 5.43
N GLN A 15 -10.91 0.12 6.75
CA GLN A 15 -11.95 -0.25 7.71
C GLN A 15 -13.18 0.67 7.59
N GLU A 16 -12.99 1.97 7.43
CA GLU A 16 -14.09 2.91 7.17
C GLU A 16 -14.90 2.51 5.94
N LEU A 17 -14.22 2.06 4.88
CA LEU A 17 -14.88 1.53 3.68
C LEU A 17 -15.69 0.27 3.98
N SER A 18 -15.11 -0.74 4.63
CA SER A 18 -15.84 -1.98 4.92
C SER A 18 -17.02 -1.77 5.86
N ASP A 19 -16.93 -0.80 6.77
CA ASP A 19 -17.98 -0.43 7.73
C ASP A 19 -19.22 0.19 7.05
N THR A 20 -19.09 0.69 5.81
CA THR A 20 -20.25 1.18 5.05
C THR A 20 -21.26 0.08 4.73
N CYS A 21 -20.82 -1.19 4.72
CA CYS A 21 -21.61 -2.32 4.28
C CYS A 21 -22.17 -2.17 2.85
N VAL A 22 -21.47 -1.41 2.00
CA VAL A 22 -21.76 -1.25 0.57
C VAL A 22 -20.59 -1.83 -0.22
N PHE A 23 -20.84 -2.83 -1.05
CA PHE A 23 -19.82 -3.42 -1.92
C PHE A 23 -19.54 -2.51 -3.14
N GLN A 24 -18.82 -1.42 -2.89
CA GLN A 24 -18.43 -0.43 -3.89
C GLN A 24 -17.07 0.17 -3.52
N HIS A 25 -16.27 0.49 -4.54
CA HIS A 25 -15.03 1.22 -4.32
C HIS A 25 -15.27 2.66 -3.87
N ASP A 26 -14.38 3.17 -3.02
CA ASP A 26 -14.27 4.59 -2.69
C ASP A 26 -12.87 5.09 -3.05
N PHE A 27 -12.78 5.79 -4.19
CA PHE A 27 -11.55 6.39 -4.70
C PHE A 27 -11.40 7.86 -4.30
N GLU A 28 -12.36 8.43 -3.56
CA GLU A 28 -12.26 9.80 -3.04
C GLU A 28 -11.42 9.83 -1.75
N GLN A 29 -11.30 8.71 -1.05
CA GLN A 29 -10.45 8.56 0.12
C GLN A 29 -8.96 8.64 -0.24
N ARG A 30 -8.27 9.53 0.47
CA ARG A 30 -6.84 9.81 0.28
C ARG A 30 -6.12 9.62 1.61
N CYS A 31 -4.96 8.95 1.58
CA CYS A 31 -4.01 8.97 2.69
C CYS A 31 -3.03 10.11 2.44
N ASP A 32 -2.96 11.10 3.33
CA ASP A 32 -2.15 12.32 3.19
C ASP A 32 -2.32 13.06 1.85
N GLY A 33 -3.53 13.10 1.31
CA GLY A 33 -3.83 13.77 0.04
C GLY A 33 -3.38 13.01 -1.21
N LYS A 34 -2.90 11.76 -1.06
CA LYS A 34 -2.46 10.87 -2.15
C LYS A 34 -3.46 9.74 -2.37
N SER A 35 -3.67 9.38 -3.64
CA SER A 35 -4.54 8.26 -4.04
C SER A 35 -3.93 6.94 -3.58
N VAL A 36 -4.76 6.08 -2.99
CA VAL A 36 -4.45 4.68 -2.71
C VAL A 36 -5.04 3.79 -3.80
N GLY A 37 -4.43 2.64 -4.03
CA GLY A 37 -5.04 1.55 -4.77
C GLY A 37 -5.97 0.78 -3.84
N GLN A 38 -6.95 0.05 -4.37
CA GLN A 38 -7.97 -0.60 -3.55
C GLN A 38 -8.43 -1.92 -4.14
N ASN A 39 -8.43 -2.96 -3.32
CA ASN A 39 -9.12 -4.21 -3.60
C ASN A 39 -10.27 -4.37 -2.60
N ILE A 40 -11.44 -4.77 -3.07
CA ILE A 40 -12.59 -5.11 -2.22
C ILE A 40 -13.08 -6.53 -2.52
N TYR A 41 -13.65 -7.15 -1.50
CA TYR A 41 -14.20 -8.49 -1.58
C TYR A 41 -15.49 -8.56 -0.76
N TRP A 42 -16.44 -9.35 -1.24
CA TRP A 42 -17.68 -9.65 -0.53
C TRP A 42 -17.94 -11.15 -0.52
N SER A 43 -18.46 -11.63 0.61
CA SER A 43 -18.94 -12.99 0.79
C SER A 43 -20.24 -13.00 1.58
N SER A 44 -21.15 -13.92 1.27
CA SER A 44 -22.43 -14.05 1.97
C SER A 44 -22.32 -14.66 3.36
N VAL A 45 -21.13 -15.13 3.77
CA VAL A 45 -20.88 -15.69 5.11
C VAL A 45 -21.19 -14.66 6.20
N GLN A 46 -21.66 -15.13 7.36
CA GLN A 46 -22.10 -14.28 8.47
C GLN A 46 -21.08 -14.25 9.64
N SER A 47 -19.84 -14.65 9.37
CA SER A 47 -18.76 -14.69 10.35
C SER A 47 -17.46 -14.30 9.69
N LEU A 48 -16.67 -13.47 10.36
CA LEU A 48 -15.30 -13.16 9.97
C LEU A 48 -14.33 -14.10 10.67
N ASN A 49 -13.57 -14.86 9.89
CA ASN A 49 -12.51 -15.74 10.36
C ASN A 49 -11.32 -15.70 9.37
N GLU A 50 -10.24 -16.41 9.72
CA GLU A 50 -9.06 -16.50 8.87
C GLU A 50 -9.38 -17.02 7.46
N ASP A 51 -10.25 -18.03 7.33
CA ASP A 51 -10.65 -18.57 6.02
C ASP A 51 -11.31 -17.53 5.12
N THR A 52 -12.14 -16.64 5.69
CA THR A 52 -12.79 -15.56 4.94
C THR A 52 -11.78 -14.55 4.41
N LEU A 53 -10.77 -14.22 5.22
CA LEU A 53 -9.67 -13.33 4.83
C LEU A 53 -8.75 -13.99 3.80
N LEU A 54 -8.46 -15.29 3.95
CA LEU A 54 -7.66 -16.02 2.98
C LEU A 54 -8.39 -16.18 1.65
N ASP A 55 -9.71 -16.39 1.66
CA ASP A 55 -10.50 -16.45 0.43
C ASP A 55 -10.49 -15.11 -0.31
N SER A 56 -10.59 -13.97 0.39
CA SER A 56 -10.50 -12.66 -0.29
C SER A 56 -9.16 -12.47 -1.01
N MET A 57 -8.05 -12.77 -0.34
CA MET A 57 -6.71 -12.68 -0.92
C MET A 57 -6.52 -13.65 -2.08
N LYS A 58 -7.03 -14.87 -1.93
CA LYS A 58 -6.97 -15.89 -2.96
C LYS A 58 -7.76 -15.48 -4.20
N LYS A 59 -8.99 -14.98 -4.03
CA LYS A 59 -9.83 -14.53 -5.15
C LYS A 59 -9.19 -13.40 -5.94
N TRP A 60 -8.57 -12.44 -5.25
CA TRP A 60 -7.80 -11.40 -5.93
C TRP A 60 -6.57 -11.95 -6.65
N HIS A 61 -5.86 -12.91 -6.05
CA HIS A 61 -4.68 -13.52 -6.65
C HIS A 61 -5.01 -14.40 -7.86
N ASP A 62 -6.08 -15.19 -7.79
CA ASP A 62 -6.46 -16.18 -8.82
C ASP A 62 -6.82 -15.53 -10.17
N GLU A 63 -7.00 -14.20 -10.22
CA GLU A 63 -7.10 -13.47 -11.49
C GLU A 63 -5.83 -13.56 -12.36
N ILE A 64 -4.71 -14.03 -11.79
CA ILE A 64 -3.51 -14.42 -12.54
C ILE A 64 -3.82 -15.36 -13.70
N ASP A 65 -4.82 -16.24 -13.55
CA ASP A 65 -5.21 -17.21 -14.58
C ASP A 65 -5.70 -16.54 -15.87
N TYR A 66 -6.12 -15.28 -15.79
CA TYR A 66 -6.67 -14.49 -16.90
C TYR A 66 -5.75 -13.35 -17.35
N PHE A 67 -4.64 -13.11 -16.65
CA PHE A 67 -3.73 -12.01 -16.94
C PHE A 67 -2.55 -12.44 -17.82
N ASP A 68 -2.50 -11.92 -19.04
CA ASP A 68 -1.34 -12.08 -19.93
C ASP A 68 -0.34 -10.94 -19.68
N PHE A 69 0.73 -11.26 -18.96
CA PHE A 69 1.78 -10.30 -18.62
C PHE A 69 2.52 -9.77 -19.86
N GLU A 70 2.79 -10.61 -20.87
CA GLU A 70 3.55 -10.19 -22.06
C GLU A 70 2.76 -9.17 -22.89
N LYS A 71 1.43 -9.30 -22.88
CA LYS A 71 0.52 -8.37 -23.57
C LYS A 71 0.03 -7.23 -22.70
N ASN A 72 0.33 -7.24 -21.39
CA ASN A 72 -0.26 -6.38 -20.38
C ASN A 72 -1.80 -6.31 -20.51
N SER A 73 -2.44 -7.47 -20.64
CA SER A 73 -3.87 -7.55 -20.97
C SER A 73 -4.59 -8.58 -20.13
N CYS A 74 -5.83 -8.27 -19.76
CA CYS A 74 -6.75 -9.22 -19.17
C CYS A 74 -7.57 -9.93 -20.25
N GLU A 75 -7.89 -11.21 -20.04
CA GLU A 75 -8.81 -11.94 -20.91
C GLU A 75 -10.16 -11.22 -21.04
N LYS A 76 -10.76 -11.33 -22.22
CA LYS A 76 -12.00 -10.60 -22.52
C LYS A 76 -13.16 -11.12 -21.65
N GLY A 77 -13.69 -10.24 -20.81
CA GLY A 77 -14.82 -10.55 -19.93
C GLY A 77 -14.39 -10.91 -18.51
N GLU A 78 -13.09 -11.03 -18.27
CA GLU A 78 -12.52 -11.32 -16.96
C GLU A 78 -12.05 -10.03 -16.26
N VAL A 79 -11.73 -10.17 -14.97
CA VAL A 79 -11.16 -9.10 -14.13
C VAL A 79 -9.75 -9.50 -13.73
N CYS A 80 -8.81 -8.57 -13.87
CA CYS A 80 -7.40 -8.76 -13.49
C CYS A 80 -6.86 -7.62 -12.62
N GLY A 81 -7.72 -6.66 -12.28
CA GLY A 81 -7.35 -5.45 -11.56
C GLY A 81 -6.88 -5.74 -10.14
N HIS A 82 -7.46 -6.74 -9.48
CA HIS A 82 -7.09 -7.08 -8.12
C HIS A 82 -5.73 -7.76 -8.07
N TYR A 83 -5.47 -8.72 -8.97
CA TYR A 83 -4.17 -9.38 -9.07
C TYR A 83 -3.07 -8.37 -9.41
N THR A 84 -3.26 -7.56 -10.45
CA THR A 84 -2.28 -6.56 -10.88
C THR A 84 -1.99 -5.53 -9.79
N GLN A 85 -2.99 -5.17 -8.98
CA GLN A 85 -2.79 -4.34 -7.80
C GLN A 85 -1.94 -5.07 -6.74
N MET A 86 -2.15 -6.36 -6.48
CA MET A 86 -1.34 -7.12 -5.50
C MET A 86 0.14 -7.20 -5.89
N ILE A 87 0.44 -7.30 -7.19
CA ILE A 87 1.80 -7.43 -7.71
C ILE A 87 2.40 -6.11 -8.22
N TRP A 88 1.81 -4.97 -7.86
CA TRP A 88 2.29 -3.67 -8.35
C TRP A 88 3.63 -3.28 -7.71
N SER A 89 4.70 -3.18 -8.50
CA SER A 89 6.08 -3.10 -8.00
C SER A 89 6.37 -1.96 -7.04
N THR A 90 5.65 -0.85 -7.14
CA THR A 90 5.87 0.35 -6.33
C THR A 90 5.02 0.40 -5.07
N ASN A 91 4.02 -0.49 -4.91
CA ASN A 91 3.28 -0.53 -3.65
C ASN A 91 4.15 -1.13 -2.54
N TYR A 92 4.35 -0.40 -1.45
CA TYR A 92 5.20 -0.84 -0.34
C TYR A 92 4.50 -0.76 1.01
N GLN A 93 3.28 -0.23 1.03
CA GLN A 93 2.40 -0.24 2.18
C GLN A 93 1.03 -0.82 1.81
N VAL A 94 0.46 -1.56 2.74
CA VAL A 94 -0.90 -2.07 2.68
C VAL A 94 -1.57 -1.89 4.03
N GLY A 95 -2.86 -1.63 4.00
CA GLY A 95 -3.73 -1.66 5.17
C GLY A 95 -5.09 -2.20 4.78
N CYS A 96 -5.66 -3.07 5.61
CA CYS A 96 -6.92 -3.74 5.33
C CYS A 96 -7.92 -3.58 6.47
N GLY A 97 -9.19 -3.58 6.13
CA GLY A 97 -10.32 -3.60 7.05
C GLY A 97 -11.33 -4.65 6.65
N ALA A 98 -12.07 -5.17 7.63
CA ALA A 98 -13.12 -6.16 7.37
C ALA A 98 -14.29 -5.98 8.32
N THR A 99 -15.50 -6.15 7.80
CA THR A 99 -16.73 -5.92 8.56
C THR A 99 -17.74 -7.02 8.28
N VAL A 100 -18.32 -7.59 9.35
CA VAL A 100 -19.52 -8.45 9.25
C VAL A 100 -20.75 -7.56 9.19
N CYS A 101 -21.33 -7.45 8.00
CA CYS A 101 -22.55 -6.70 7.74
C CYS A 101 -23.78 -7.57 7.98
N LEU A 102 -24.51 -7.28 9.07
CA LEU A 102 -25.64 -8.09 9.52
C LEU A 102 -26.67 -8.32 8.42
N GLY A 103 -26.90 -9.59 8.06
CA GLY A 103 -27.87 -9.98 7.03
C GLY A 103 -27.43 -9.72 5.59
N TYR A 104 -26.21 -9.19 5.38
CA TYR A 104 -25.64 -8.93 4.07
C TYR A 104 -24.44 -9.84 3.77
N GLY A 105 -23.53 -10.02 4.73
CA GLY A 105 -22.31 -10.81 4.55
C GLY A 105 -21.07 -10.16 5.15
N VAL A 106 -19.89 -10.59 4.72
CA VAL A 106 -18.62 -9.95 5.08
C VAL A 106 -18.12 -9.11 3.91
N ILE A 107 -17.68 -7.88 4.20
CA ILE A 107 -16.89 -7.06 3.29
C ILE A 107 -15.45 -7.03 3.78
N VAL A 108 -14.50 -7.24 2.88
CA VAL A 108 -13.06 -7.03 3.13
C VAL A 108 -12.56 -5.98 2.15
N ALA A 109 -11.82 -5.00 2.65
CA ALA A 109 -11.17 -3.98 1.84
C ALA A 109 -9.68 -3.95 2.16
N CYS A 110 -8.83 -3.81 1.14
CA CYS A 110 -7.40 -3.56 1.30
C CYS A 110 -6.99 -2.38 0.43
N ASN A 111 -6.36 -1.40 1.06
CA ASN A 111 -5.80 -0.24 0.40
C ASN A 111 -4.28 -0.40 0.26
N PHE A 112 -3.74 0.04 -0.88
CA PHE A 112 -2.34 -0.10 -1.26
C PHE A 112 -1.73 1.26 -1.51
N TYR A 113 -0.53 1.49 -0.98
CA TYR A 113 0.17 2.75 -1.18
C TYR A 113 1.62 2.56 -1.64
N PRO A 114 2.05 3.37 -2.63
CA PRO A 114 1.22 4.10 -3.60
C PRO A 114 0.24 3.19 -4.33
N GLY A 115 -0.85 3.78 -4.84
CA GLY A 115 -1.81 3.05 -5.66
C GLY A 115 -1.19 2.51 -6.94
N GLY A 116 -1.63 1.30 -7.33
CA GLY A 116 -1.21 0.65 -8.57
C GLY A 116 -2.15 0.95 -9.73
N ASN A 117 -2.08 0.12 -10.78
CA ASN A 117 -2.97 0.14 -11.94
C ASN A 117 -3.07 1.51 -12.64
N VAL A 118 -1.92 2.19 -12.74
CA VAL A 118 -1.85 3.54 -13.31
C VAL A 118 -1.80 3.48 -14.83
N GLY A 119 -2.89 3.88 -15.48
CA GLY A 119 -2.97 4.00 -16.94
C GLY A 119 -2.69 2.67 -17.63
N THR A 120 -1.70 2.66 -18.52
CA THR A 120 -1.29 1.45 -19.28
C THR A 120 0.05 0.89 -18.82
N ALA A 121 0.53 1.30 -17.65
CA ALA A 121 1.79 0.80 -17.11
C ALA A 121 1.72 -0.70 -16.79
N LEU A 122 2.87 -1.37 -16.84
CA LEU A 122 3.01 -2.74 -16.36
C LEU A 122 3.01 -2.76 -14.83
N PRO A 123 2.50 -3.84 -14.19
CA PRO A 123 2.62 -3.99 -12.74
C PRO A 123 4.07 -3.95 -12.25
N PHE A 124 4.97 -4.58 -13.01
CA PHE A 124 6.41 -4.52 -12.74
C PHE A 124 7.21 -4.75 -14.01
N GLU A 125 8.48 -4.32 -14.00
CA GLU A 125 9.43 -4.63 -15.07
C GLU A 125 10.15 -5.95 -14.76
N LYS A 126 10.30 -6.82 -15.76
CA LYS A 126 11.08 -8.05 -15.60
C LYS A 126 12.55 -7.71 -15.45
N ALA A 127 13.16 -8.11 -14.34
CA ALA A 127 14.59 -7.95 -14.09
C ALA A 127 15.34 -9.27 -14.26
N SER A 128 16.61 -9.19 -14.66
CA SER A 128 17.50 -10.37 -14.80
C SER A 128 17.83 -11.03 -13.46
N THR A 129 17.87 -10.24 -12.38
CA THR A 129 18.03 -10.72 -11.01
C THR A 129 17.07 -9.99 -10.08
N PRO A 130 16.63 -10.63 -8.98
CA PRO A 130 15.93 -9.92 -7.92
C PRO A 130 16.72 -8.71 -7.43
N CYS A 131 16.00 -7.65 -7.05
CA CYS A 131 16.59 -6.43 -6.51
C CYS A 131 17.62 -5.73 -7.41
N ALA A 132 17.60 -5.97 -8.73
CA ALA A 132 18.53 -5.31 -9.66
C ALA A 132 18.45 -3.78 -9.60
N ASP A 133 17.27 -3.24 -9.25
CA ASP A 133 17.06 -1.83 -8.98
C ASP A 133 16.07 -1.65 -7.82
N CYS A 134 16.60 -1.31 -6.63
CA CYS A 134 15.78 -0.97 -5.46
C CYS A 134 15.66 0.54 -5.24
N THR A 135 16.55 1.34 -5.83
CA THR A 135 16.61 2.78 -5.57
C THR A 135 15.52 3.52 -6.33
N SER A 136 15.14 3.05 -7.53
CA SER A 136 14.11 3.69 -8.36
C SER A 136 12.67 3.34 -7.97
N ILE A 137 12.48 2.24 -7.22
CA ILE A 137 11.14 1.72 -6.85
C ILE A 137 10.41 2.64 -5.88
N PHE A 138 11.15 3.34 -5.01
CA PHE A 138 10.58 4.23 -4.01
C PHE A 138 10.60 5.67 -4.51
N THR A 139 9.42 6.27 -4.63
CA THR A 139 9.24 7.63 -5.18
C THR A 139 9.69 8.75 -4.23
N ARG A 140 9.87 8.44 -2.94
CA ARG A 140 10.42 9.38 -1.94
C ARG A 140 11.93 9.15 -1.84
N LYS A 141 12.72 10.23 -1.73
CA LYS A 141 14.15 10.13 -1.36
C LYS A 141 14.24 9.49 0.02
N VAL A 142 14.49 8.19 0.07
CA VAL A 142 14.69 7.46 1.33
C VAL A 142 16.09 7.82 1.81
N SER A 143 16.20 8.67 2.83
CA SER A 143 17.50 9.04 3.43
C SER A 143 18.23 7.82 4.00
N SER A 144 17.47 6.83 4.47
CA SER A 144 17.95 5.60 5.11
C SER A 144 18.47 4.56 4.11
N GLY A 145 18.20 4.73 2.80
CA GLY A 145 18.56 3.78 1.75
C GLY A 145 17.62 2.57 1.63
N THR A 146 17.99 1.64 0.75
CA THR A 146 17.21 0.44 0.42
C THR A 146 18.10 -0.80 0.49
N LYS A 147 17.53 -1.95 0.86
CA LYS A 147 18.22 -3.24 0.89
C LYS A 147 17.41 -4.30 0.12
N CYS A 148 18.09 -5.33 -0.35
CA CYS A 148 17.43 -6.53 -0.85
C CYS A 148 17.16 -7.49 0.31
N GLU A 149 15.91 -7.87 0.52
CA GLU A 149 15.47 -8.81 1.54
C GLU A 149 14.51 -9.81 0.91
N ASP A 150 14.84 -11.10 0.97
CA ASP A 150 14.04 -12.19 0.39
C ASP A 150 13.60 -11.92 -1.06
N LYS A 151 14.53 -11.40 -1.88
CA LYS A 151 14.32 -11.05 -3.30
C LYS A 151 13.41 -9.83 -3.53
N LEU A 152 13.02 -9.11 -2.48
CA LEU A 152 12.24 -7.87 -2.53
C LEU A 152 13.08 -6.68 -2.09
N CYS A 153 12.79 -5.52 -2.66
CA CYS A 153 13.41 -4.26 -2.26
C CYS A 153 12.73 -3.74 -1.01
N ALA A 154 13.42 -3.75 0.13
CA ALA A 154 12.93 -3.23 1.39
C ALA A 154 13.56 -1.87 1.69
N LEU A 155 12.78 -1.00 2.32
CA LEU A 155 13.31 0.19 2.96
C LEU A 155 14.23 -0.23 4.11
N VAL A 156 15.39 0.40 4.25
CA VAL A 156 16.22 0.21 5.43
C VAL A 156 15.55 0.93 6.58
N THR A 157 14.86 0.17 7.42
CA THR A 157 14.36 0.64 8.70
C THR A 157 15.49 0.63 9.73
N GLU A 158 16.51 1.46 9.54
CA GLU A 158 17.15 2.03 10.74
C GLU A 158 16.02 2.73 11.47
N SER A 159 15.84 2.45 12.76
CA SER A 159 14.76 2.99 13.58
C SER A 159 14.51 4.45 13.16
N CYS A 160 13.39 4.72 12.48
CA CYS A 160 13.03 6.06 12.05
C CYS A 160 12.77 6.81 13.36
N VAL A 161 13.82 7.46 13.83
CA VAL A 161 13.88 8.25 15.04
C VAL A 161 14.13 9.67 14.59
N ASP A 162 13.60 10.63 15.34
CA ASP A 162 14.04 12.00 15.18
C ASP A 162 15.55 12.03 15.44
N ALA A 163 16.31 12.42 14.41
CA ALA A 163 17.77 12.35 14.41
C ALA A 163 18.41 13.21 15.53
N ASN A 164 17.67 14.19 16.06
CA ASN A 164 18.14 15.05 17.13
C ASN A 164 17.37 14.83 18.45
N ILE A 165 17.88 13.95 19.31
CA ILE A 165 17.37 13.69 20.67
C ILE A 165 17.35 14.96 21.55
N LYS A 166 18.10 16.02 21.20
CA LYS A 166 18.06 17.30 21.94
C LYS A 166 16.83 18.13 21.62
N ILE A 167 16.21 17.94 20.46
CA ILE A 167 14.88 18.48 20.15
C ILE A 167 13.89 17.51 20.79
N LYS A 168 13.67 17.70 22.10
CA LYS A 168 12.87 16.79 22.94
C LYS A 168 11.40 16.71 22.55
N ASN A 169 10.93 17.53 21.61
CA ASN A 169 9.54 17.59 21.18
C ASN A 169 9.41 17.91 19.70
N CYS A 170 9.84 16.99 18.83
CA CYS A 170 9.66 17.13 17.39
C CYS A 170 8.19 17.26 16.97
N ILE A 171 7.24 16.69 17.73
CA ILE A 171 5.79 16.84 17.50
C ILE A 171 5.37 18.32 17.46
N ALA A 172 6.01 19.20 18.23
CA ALA A 172 5.73 20.63 18.20
C ALA A 172 6.07 21.31 16.86
N PHE A 173 6.81 20.62 15.99
CA PHE A 173 7.24 21.10 14.68
C PHE A 173 6.53 20.39 13.53
N SER A 174 5.50 19.56 13.79
CA SER A 174 4.79 18.79 12.76
C SER A 174 4.18 19.66 11.64
N ASP A 175 3.79 20.90 11.94
CA ASP A 175 3.30 21.82 10.91
C ASP A 175 4.37 22.24 9.90
N LEU A 176 5.66 22.15 10.26
CA LEU A 176 6.76 22.46 9.34
C LEU A 176 6.92 21.39 8.25
N CYS A 177 6.39 20.18 8.45
CA CYS A 177 6.40 19.12 7.44
C CYS A 177 5.68 19.51 6.15
N LYS A 178 4.75 20.47 6.21
CA LYS A 178 3.95 20.95 5.09
C LYS A 178 4.68 21.93 4.16
N GLY A 179 5.83 22.46 4.59
CA GLY A 179 6.57 23.48 3.84
C GLY A 179 7.84 22.92 3.18
N GLU A 180 7.95 23.00 1.86
CA GLU A 180 9.14 22.52 1.11
C GLU A 180 10.45 23.17 1.58
N SER A 181 10.41 24.43 2.00
CA SER A 181 11.58 25.14 2.54
C SER A 181 12.08 24.58 3.88
N ASN A 182 11.19 23.94 4.64
CA ASN A 182 11.50 23.39 5.97
C ASN A 182 11.87 21.91 5.91
N LEU A 183 11.61 21.24 4.78
CA LEU A 183 11.91 19.84 4.56
C LEU A 183 13.37 19.49 4.89
N PRO A 184 14.40 20.27 4.49
CA PRO A 184 15.79 19.98 4.84
C PRO A 184 16.03 19.95 6.36
N PHE A 185 15.49 20.92 7.10
CA PHE A 185 15.60 20.99 8.55
C PHE A 185 14.88 19.80 9.21
N MET A 186 13.66 19.50 8.75
CA MET A 186 12.87 18.40 9.30
C MET A 186 13.50 17.05 8.98
N THR A 187 14.05 16.83 7.78
CA THR A 187 14.80 15.62 7.42
C THR A 187 16.04 15.46 8.31
N GLU A 188 16.74 16.54 8.66
CA GLU A 188 17.94 16.45 9.49
C GLU A 188 17.64 16.25 10.99
N ASN A 189 16.49 16.72 11.48
CA ASN A 189 16.25 16.83 12.92
C ASN A 189 15.06 16.02 13.43
N CYS A 190 13.97 15.98 12.66
CA CYS A 190 12.67 15.44 13.06
C CYS A 190 12.07 14.57 11.95
N ALA A 191 12.92 13.75 11.31
CA ALA A 191 12.57 13.00 10.10
C ALA A 191 11.37 12.10 10.33
N LYS A 192 11.28 11.46 11.51
CA LYS A 192 10.15 10.62 11.90
C LYS A 192 8.86 11.42 11.98
N THR A 193 8.89 12.60 12.60
CA THR A 193 7.70 13.44 12.76
C THR A 193 7.08 13.88 11.43
N CYS A 194 7.89 13.99 10.38
CA CYS A 194 7.42 14.36 9.04
C CYS A 194 7.30 13.19 8.06
N ASP A 195 7.49 11.95 8.54
CA ASP A 195 7.52 10.77 7.68
C ASP A 195 8.52 10.95 6.51
N LEU A 196 9.65 11.60 6.80
CA LEU A 196 10.76 11.87 5.86
C LEU A 196 11.86 10.82 5.95
N CYS A 197 11.74 9.90 6.91
CA CYS A 197 12.24 8.54 6.85
C CYS A 197 11.03 7.61 6.76
#